data_AF-A0A2T6LZ51-F1
#
_entry.id   AF-A0A2T6LZ51-F1
#
_cell.length_a   1.000
_cell.length_b   1.000
_cell.length_c   1.000
_cell.angle_alpha   90.00
_cell.angle_beta   90.00
_cell.angle_gamma   90.00
#
_symmetry.space_group_name_H-M   'P 1'
#
loop_
_entity.id
_entity.type
_entity.pdbx_description
1 polymer ?
#
loop_
_entity_poly.entity_id
_entity_poly.type
_entity_poly.pdbx_seq_one_letter_code
_entity_poly.pdbx_strand_id
1 'polypeptide(L)'
;MTSAISGRPARCLANRFTALEHLPPVPDYPRAYAAGKALDAAAQAHGEDGFGAQWAGSGVAQARAMPAADLVAQLVREMAQA
;
A
#
# COMPACT_ATOMS: atom_id res chain seq x y z
N MET A 1 -2.38 -10.20 -2.85
CA MET A 1 -0.93 -10.00 -2.63
C MET A 1 -0.32 -9.83 -4.01
N THR A 2 0.63 -8.90 -4.19
CA THR A 2 1.33 -8.66 -5.47
C THR A 2 2.83 -8.49 -5.25
N SER A 3 3.64 -8.96 -6.20
CA SER A 3 5.07 -8.65 -6.27
C SER A 3 5.39 -7.54 -7.27
N ALA A 4 4.42 -7.13 -8.10
CA ALA A 4 4.61 -6.20 -9.23
C ALA A 4 5.20 -4.85 -8.80
N ILE A 5 4.88 -4.39 -7.60
CA ILE A 5 5.29 -3.07 -7.10
C ILE A 5 6.76 -3.06 -6.68
N SER A 6 7.26 -4.14 -6.06
CA SER A 6 8.55 -4.10 -5.35
C SER A 6 9.51 -5.24 -5.66
N GLY A 7 9.06 -6.28 -6.35
CA GLY A 7 9.81 -7.54 -6.54
C GLY A 7 9.67 -8.51 -5.36
N ARG A 8 8.91 -8.16 -4.31
CA ARG A 8 8.55 -9.05 -3.19
C ARG A 8 7.05 -9.02 -2.93
N PRO A 9 6.44 -10.15 -2.50
CA PRO A 9 5.01 -10.18 -2.19
C PRO A 9 4.62 -9.17 -1.10
N ALA A 10 3.68 -8.29 -1.40
CA ALA A 10 3.12 -7.30 -0.48
C ALA A 10 1.60 -7.17 -0.65
N ARG A 11 0.92 -6.60 0.37
CA ARG A 11 -0.52 -6.27 0.32
C ARG A 11 -0.70 -4.76 0.16
N CYS A 12 -1.34 -4.37 -0.93
CA CYS A 12 -1.68 -3.00 -1.27
C CYS A 12 -3.21 -2.89 -1.37
N LEU A 13 -3.74 -1.69 -1.16
CA LEU A 13 -5.07 -1.33 -1.64
C LEU A 13 -5.18 -1.57 -3.15
N ALA A 14 -6.36 -1.97 -3.60
CA ALA A 14 -6.61 -2.20 -5.01
C ALA A 14 -6.52 -0.88 -5.78
N ASN A 15 -5.63 -0.83 -6.77
CA ASN A 15 -5.40 0.30 -7.67
C ASN A 15 -4.87 -0.19 -9.03
N ARG A 16 -4.61 0.75 -9.96
CA ARG A 16 -4.11 0.43 -11.31
C ARG A 16 -2.80 -0.36 -11.27
N PHE A 17 -1.91 -0.08 -10.33
CA PHE A 17 -0.65 -0.83 -10.17
C PHE A 17 -0.90 -2.30 -9.79
N THR A 18 -1.81 -2.55 -8.86
CA THR A 18 -2.17 -3.93 -8.45
C THR A 18 -2.97 -4.69 -9.51
N ALA A 19 -3.61 -3.97 -10.43
CA ALA A 19 -4.41 -4.53 -11.52
C ALA A 19 -3.60 -4.79 -12.80
N LEU A 20 -2.29 -4.58 -12.78
CA LEU A 20 -1.42 -4.92 -13.90
C LEU A 20 -1.40 -6.44 -14.13
N GLU A 21 -1.84 -6.86 -15.31
CA GLU A 21 -1.82 -8.25 -15.76
C GLU A 21 -0.73 -8.43 -16.84
N HIS A 22 -0.38 -9.69 -17.13
CA HIS A 22 0.56 -10.04 -18.21
C HIS A 22 1.94 -9.36 -18.14
N LEU A 23 2.42 -9.08 -16.92
CA LEU A 23 3.74 -8.51 -16.71
C LEU A 23 4.86 -9.48 -17.16
N PRO A 24 5.98 -8.97 -17.69
CA PRO A 24 7.20 -9.76 -17.81
C PRO A 24 7.67 -10.22 -16.42
N PRO A 25 8.64 -11.14 -16.33
CA PRO A 25 9.23 -11.52 -15.06
C PRO A 25 9.63 -10.29 -14.23
N VAL A 26 9.02 -10.15 -13.05
CA VAL A 26 9.24 -8.99 -12.18
C VAL A 26 10.65 -9.08 -11.60
N PRO A 27 11.51 -8.06 -11.77
CA PRO A 27 12.84 -8.06 -11.18
C PRO A 27 12.80 -8.17 -9.66
N ASP A 28 13.80 -8.82 -9.07
CA ASP A 28 13.91 -8.91 -7.62
C ASP A 28 14.01 -7.53 -6.95
N TYR A 29 13.59 -7.48 -5.69
CA TYR A 29 13.79 -6.31 -4.85
C TYR A 29 15.28 -5.94 -4.73
N PRO A 30 15.66 -4.65 -4.75
CA PRO A 30 14.80 -3.47 -4.82
C PRO A 30 14.58 -2.93 -6.25
N ARG A 31 15.00 -3.64 -7.30
CA ARG A 31 14.98 -3.12 -8.69
C ARG A 31 13.57 -2.81 -9.15
N ALA A 32 12.63 -3.73 -8.95
CA ALA A 32 11.22 -3.48 -9.26
C ALA A 32 10.65 -2.31 -8.44
N TYR A 33 11.06 -2.13 -7.18
CA TYR A 33 10.58 -1.01 -6.36
C TYR A 33 11.11 0.35 -6.81
N ALA A 34 12.34 0.40 -7.33
CA ALA A 34 12.87 1.61 -7.95
C ALA A 34 12.06 2.00 -9.19
N ALA A 35 11.76 1.03 -10.07
CA ALA A 35 10.93 1.25 -11.25
C ALA A 35 9.50 1.66 -10.89
N GLY A 36 8.89 1.01 -9.90
CA GLY A 36 7.55 1.33 -9.41
C GLY A 36 7.43 2.76 -8.86
N LYS A 37 8.43 3.22 -8.11
CA LYS A 37 8.47 4.62 -7.64
C LYS A 37 8.63 5.63 -8.78
N ALA A 38 9.41 5.30 -9.81
CA ALA A 38 9.54 6.15 -10.98
C ALA A 38 8.22 6.24 -11.76
N LEU A 39 7.49 5.13 -11.89
CA LEU A 39 6.16 5.10 -12.48
C LEU A 39 5.15 5.93 -11.69
N ASP A 40 5.09 5.76 -10.37
CA ASP A 40 4.21 6.55 -9.49
C ASP A 40 4.52 8.04 -9.61
N ALA A 41 5.79 8.45 -9.54
CA ALA A 41 6.19 9.84 -9.70
C ALA A 41 5.77 10.43 -11.06
N ALA A 42 5.93 9.68 -12.15
CA ALA A 42 5.49 10.11 -13.47
C ALA A 42 3.96 10.23 -13.56
N ALA A 43 3.22 9.28 -12.99
CA ALA A 43 1.75 9.32 -12.95
C ALA A 43 1.23 10.52 -12.14
N GLN A 44 1.81 10.78 -10.97
CA GLN A 44 1.48 11.92 -10.12
C GLN A 44 1.70 13.26 -10.83
N ALA A 45 2.75 13.38 -11.64
CA ALA A 45 2.99 14.58 -12.46
C ALA A 45 1.89 14.82 -13.51
N HIS A 46 1.08 13.80 -13.83
CA HIS A 46 -0.09 13.86 -14.70
C HIS A 46 -1.43 13.80 -13.95
N GLY A 47 -1.43 13.90 -12.61
CA GLY A 47 -2.65 13.84 -11.79
C GLY A 47 -3.27 12.44 -11.70
N GLU A 48 -2.50 11.38 -11.96
CA GLU A 48 -2.91 9.98 -11.83
C GLU A 48 -2.31 9.37 -10.55
N ASP A 49 -3.17 8.85 -9.68
CA ASP A 49 -2.78 8.33 -8.36
C ASP A 49 -2.88 6.79 -8.23
N GLY A 50 -3.28 6.09 -9.30
CA GLY A 50 -3.34 4.63 -9.35
C GLY A 50 -1.98 3.92 -9.33
N PHE A 51 -0.91 4.71 -9.45
CA PHE A 51 0.54 4.44 -9.28
C PHE A 51 1.03 4.07 -7.87
N GLY A 52 0.26 4.40 -6.84
CA GLY A 52 0.78 4.46 -5.48
C GLY A 52 1.01 3.09 -4.83
N ALA A 53 2.08 2.98 -4.04
CA ALA A 53 2.31 1.87 -3.12
C ALA A 53 1.49 2.03 -1.81
N GLN A 54 0.16 1.98 -1.92
CA GLN A 54 -0.79 2.20 -0.83
C GLN A 54 -0.94 0.94 0.06
N TRP A 55 0.10 0.64 0.85
CA TRP A 55 0.13 -0.55 1.70
C TRP A 55 -0.96 -0.56 2.76
N ALA A 56 -1.66 -1.69 2.88
CA ALA A 56 -2.71 -1.86 3.87
C ALA A 56 -2.93 -3.34 4.25
N GLY A 57 -3.29 -3.58 5.52
CA GLY A 57 -3.74 -4.90 6.00
C GLY A 57 -5.18 -5.21 5.58
N SER A 58 -5.68 -6.40 5.90
CA SER A 58 -7.09 -6.78 5.62
C SER A 58 -8.12 -5.99 6.44
N GLY A 59 -7.71 -5.42 7.57
CA GLY A 59 -8.56 -4.61 8.45
C GLY A 59 -8.63 -3.12 8.08
N VAL A 60 -8.23 -2.71 6.86
CA VAL A 60 -8.10 -1.29 6.50
C VAL A 60 -9.38 -0.48 6.66
N ALA A 61 -10.55 -1.10 6.52
CA ALA A 61 -11.85 -0.46 6.76
C ALA A 61 -12.05 0.01 8.22
N GLN A 62 -11.23 -0.44 9.16
CA GLN A 62 -11.25 -0.05 10.58
C GLN A 62 -10.24 1.07 10.91
N ALA A 63 -9.56 1.63 9.90
CA ALA A 63 -8.63 2.74 10.11
C ALA A 63 -9.36 3.97 10.67
N ARG A 64 -8.71 4.66 11.61
CA ARG A 64 -9.28 5.83 12.32
C ARG A 64 -8.36 7.04 12.12
N ALA A 65 -8.94 8.15 11.65
CA ALA A 65 -8.23 9.42 11.50
C ALA A 65 -8.23 10.18 12.84
N MET A 66 -7.22 9.92 13.68
CA MET A 66 -7.08 10.55 14.99
C MET A 66 -5.60 10.58 15.44
N PRO A 67 -5.23 11.40 16.43
CA PRO A 67 -3.87 11.41 16.98
C PRO A 67 -3.45 10.03 17.49
N ALA A 68 -2.17 9.69 17.29
CA ALA A 68 -1.65 8.37 17.69
C ALA A 68 -1.81 8.08 19.19
N ALA A 69 -1.64 9.09 20.05
CA ALA A 69 -1.84 8.95 21.49
C ALA A 69 -3.28 8.59 21.84
N ASP A 70 -4.25 9.26 21.21
CA ASP A 70 -5.67 9.01 21.44
C ASP A 70 -6.08 7.63 20.92
N LEU A 71 -5.53 7.20 19.78
CA LEU A 71 -5.77 5.86 19.22
C LEU A 71 -5.29 4.77 20.18
N VAL A 72 -4.08 4.89 20.73
CA VAL A 72 -3.55 3.91 21.68
C VAL A 72 -4.38 3.87 22.96
N ALA A 73 -4.75 5.03 23.50
CA ALA A 73 -5.62 5.10 24.68
C ALA A 73 -7.01 4.49 24.41
N GLN A 74 -7.56 4.69 23.22
CA GLN A 74 -8.82 4.10 22.79
C GLN A 74 -8.72 2.57 22.67
N LEU A 75 -7.66 2.04 22.06
CA LEU A 75 -7.41 0.60 21.96
C LEU A 75 -7.33 -0.06 23.35
N VAL A 76 -6.67 0.58 24.32
CA VAL A 76 -6.59 0.08 25.70
C VAL A 76 -7.98 0.03 26.36
N ARG A 77 -8.80 1.07 26.17
CA ARG A 77 -10.19 1.08 26.67
C ARG A 77 -11.05 -0.02 26.03
N GLU A 78 -10.95 -0.18 24.71
CA GLU A 78 -11.66 -1.22 23.95
C GLU A 78 -11.27 -2.62 24.44
N MET A 79 -9.98 -2.86 24.67
CA MET A 79 -9.48 -4.14 25.17
C MET A 79 -9.97 -4.47 26.59
N ALA A 80 -10.15 -3.47 27.47
CA ALA A 80 -10.63 -3.68 28.83
C ALA A 80 -12.15 -3.93 28.92
N GLN A 81 -12.89 -3.63 27.85
CA GLN A 81 -14.34 -3.84 27.74
C GLN A 81 -14.71 -5.16 27.07
N ALA A 82 -13.72 -5.81 26.44
CA ALA A 82 -13.84 -7.13 25.81
C ALA A 82 -13.59 -8.24 26.83
#